data_AF-A0A7U6KF43-F1
#
_entry.id   AF-A0A7U6KF43-F1
#
_cell.length_a   1.000
_cell.length_b   1.000
_cell.length_c   1.000
_cell.angle_alpha   90.00
_cell.angle_beta   90.00
_cell.angle_gamma   90.00
#
_symmetry.space_group_name_H-M   'P 1'
#
loop_
_entity.id
_entity.type
_entity.pdbx_description
1 polymer ?
#
loop_
_entity_poly.entity_id
_entity_poly.type
_entity_poly.pdbx_seq_one_letter_code
_entity_poly.pdbx_strand_id
1 'polypeptide(L)'
;MKKVFCTVMIAACMIFLFTYTKVDAAKITTLAENGTCKVDLDNDGKKEVIMFKSKNVDMSDGGIKGTVTLYINGKKMYSYTGKYCWLGRVFCADFNKKDRYKEIGIEMYTDSDCLENMKLLHYQNKKLKTVASVKAGTHGFAGRMTVADNQKGDGIVLIQADTPFFQNSLGCYFIDMKYQIKSGTLVKVKQNTYPASNVWKSSKYTLTKKITFKKTRTGKVKAFTLKKGTKVYLNRVFCKKDGDTMYIQVKTKAGKYGWMKITNAKFYKEAYGWG
;
A
#
# COMPACT_ATOMS: atom_id res chain seq x y z
N MET A 1 -59.30 51.15 2.79
CA MET A 1 -59.17 50.26 3.97
C MET A 1 -58.39 49.02 3.58
N LYS A 2 -57.24 48.75 4.24
CA LYS A 2 -56.55 47.45 4.40
C LYS A 2 -56.07 46.77 3.09
N LYS A 3 -54.86 46.26 2.91
CA LYS A 3 -53.69 46.01 3.76
C LYS A 3 -52.51 45.79 2.81
N VAL A 4 -51.34 46.24 3.25
CA VAL A 4 -50.01 45.94 2.73
C VAL A 4 -49.79 44.42 2.63
N PHE A 5 -49.22 43.95 1.53
CA PHE A 5 -48.46 42.70 1.51
C PHE A 5 -47.16 42.90 0.71
N CYS A 6 -46.08 43.17 1.45
CA CYS A 6 -44.72 43.02 0.96
C CYS A 6 -44.43 41.52 0.78
N THR A 7 -44.25 41.07 -0.45
CA THR A 7 -43.66 39.75 -0.72
C THR A 7 -42.16 39.93 -0.93
N VAL A 8 -41.40 39.70 0.14
CA VAL A 8 -39.94 39.51 0.06
C VAL A 8 -39.71 38.09 -0.45
N MET A 9 -39.29 37.94 -1.70
CA MET A 9 -38.74 36.67 -2.20
C MET A 9 -37.34 36.48 -1.61
N ILE A 10 -37.23 35.65 -0.57
CA ILE A 10 -35.94 35.11 -0.14
C ILE A 10 -35.57 34.01 -1.15
N ALA A 11 -34.62 34.32 -2.02
CA ALA A 11 -33.94 33.33 -2.85
C ALA A 11 -33.18 32.37 -1.93
N ALA A 12 -33.72 31.17 -1.73
CA ALA A 12 -33.02 30.07 -1.07
C ALA A 12 -31.92 29.56 -2.01
N CYS A 13 -30.74 30.20 -1.95
CA CYS A 13 -29.50 29.61 -2.44
C CYS A 13 -29.24 28.32 -1.64
N MET A 14 -29.67 27.18 -2.17
CA MET A 14 -29.19 25.87 -1.75
C MET A 14 -27.70 25.78 -2.10
N ILE A 15 -26.87 26.32 -1.21
CA ILE A 15 -25.46 26.00 -1.14
C ILE A 15 -25.42 24.53 -0.74
N PHE A 16 -25.27 23.65 -1.73
CA PHE A 16 -24.73 22.31 -1.52
C PHE A 16 -23.33 22.50 -0.94
N LEU A 17 -23.26 22.61 0.38
CA LEU A 17 -22.04 22.41 1.14
C LEU A 17 -21.68 20.94 0.95
N PHE A 18 -20.95 20.65 -0.13
CA PHE A 18 -20.08 19.48 -0.17
C PHE A 18 -19.11 19.66 0.99
N THR A 19 -19.48 19.12 2.15
CA THR A 19 -18.52 18.81 3.18
C THR A 19 -17.56 17.82 2.55
N TYR A 20 -16.43 18.33 2.06
CA TYR A 20 -15.25 17.53 1.87
C TYR A 20 -14.84 17.05 3.25
N THR A 21 -15.46 15.97 3.71
CA THR A 21 -14.92 15.20 4.81
C THR A 21 -13.52 14.79 4.35
N LYS A 22 -12.50 15.31 5.04
CA LYS A 22 -11.16 14.73 4.96
C LYS A 22 -11.38 13.25 5.20
N VAL A 23 -11.19 12.44 4.16
CA VAL A 23 -11.21 10.99 4.30
C VAL A 23 -10.05 10.68 5.25
N ASP A 24 -10.38 10.48 6.52
CA ASP A 24 -9.40 10.11 7.52
C ASP A 24 -8.76 8.82 7.04
N ALA A 25 -7.43 8.75 6.95
CA ALA A 25 -6.80 7.54 6.43
C ALA A 25 -7.15 6.38 7.36
N ALA A 26 -7.68 5.28 6.83
CA ALA A 26 -7.81 4.05 7.60
C ALA A 26 -6.40 3.57 7.93
N LYS A 27 -6.00 3.71 9.20
CA LYS A 27 -4.72 3.19 9.68
C LYS A 27 -4.85 1.68 9.84
N ILE A 28 -3.90 0.93 9.32
CA ILE A 28 -3.83 -0.51 9.59
C ILE A 28 -3.51 -0.74 11.06
N THR A 29 -4.23 -1.69 11.67
CA THR A 29 -3.93 -2.20 13.01
C THR A 29 -3.25 -3.56 12.87
N THR A 30 -1.94 -3.62 13.07
CA THR A 30 -1.23 -4.92 13.15
C THR A 30 -1.54 -5.59 14.47
N LEU A 31 -1.83 -6.89 14.43
CA LEU A 31 -2.10 -7.69 15.61
C LEU A 31 -0.79 -8.31 16.11
N ALA A 32 -0.61 -8.36 17.43
CA ALA A 32 0.44 -9.14 18.06
C ALA A 32 -0.05 -10.57 18.30
N GLU A 33 0.83 -11.56 18.10
CA GLU A 33 0.49 -12.97 18.33
C GLU A 33 0.13 -13.21 19.80
N ASN A 34 -0.89 -14.05 20.03
CA ASN A 34 -1.52 -14.28 21.35
C ASN A 34 -2.11 -13.02 22.02
N GLY A 35 -1.88 -11.83 21.49
CA GLY A 35 -2.53 -10.59 21.90
C GLY A 35 -3.99 -10.55 21.45
N THR A 36 -4.76 -9.66 22.08
CA THR A 36 -6.15 -9.40 21.70
C THR A 36 -6.31 -7.97 21.19
N CYS A 37 -7.16 -7.79 20.17
CA CYS A 37 -7.56 -6.49 19.66
C CYS A 37 -9.08 -6.41 19.57
N LYS A 38 -9.66 -5.25 19.90
CA LYS A 38 -11.11 -5.02 19.80
C LYS A 38 -11.44 -4.17 18.58
N VAL A 39 -12.13 -4.74 17.60
CA VAL A 39 -12.51 -4.09 16.36
C VAL A 39 -13.95 -4.42 16.04
N ASP A 40 -14.76 -3.42 15.69
CA ASP A 40 -16.07 -3.62 15.08
C ASP A 40 -15.86 -4.00 13.61
N LEU A 41 -15.98 -5.30 13.31
CA LEU A 41 -15.59 -5.89 12.03
C LEU A 41 -16.67 -5.81 10.95
N ASP A 42 -17.94 -5.72 11.34
CA ASP A 42 -19.09 -5.67 10.42
C ASP A 42 -19.96 -4.41 10.58
N ASN A 43 -19.46 -3.44 11.36
CA ASN A 43 -20.02 -2.12 11.60
C ASN A 43 -21.43 -2.19 12.21
N ASP A 44 -21.65 -3.15 13.12
CA ASP A 44 -22.88 -3.31 13.91
C ASP A 44 -22.87 -2.53 15.24
N GLY A 45 -21.76 -1.84 15.53
CA GLY A 45 -21.55 -1.06 16.75
C GLY A 45 -20.94 -1.87 17.91
N LYS A 46 -20.84 -3.20 17.80
CA LYS A 46 -20.18 -4.07 18.78
C LYS A 46 -18.78 -4.39 18.29
N LYS A 47 -17.83 -4.44 19.22
CA LYS A 47 -16.44 -4.77 18.89
C LYS A 47 -16.17 -6.23 19.17
N GLU A 48 -15.75 -6.96 18.15
CA GLU A 48 -15.21 -8.31 18.26
C GLU A 48 -13.81 -8.28 18.89
N VAL A 49 -13.54 -9.28 19.74
CA VAL A 49 -12.20 -9.55 20.25
C VAL A 49 -11.49 -10.50 19.28
N ILE A 50 -10.43 -10.04 18.63
CA ILE A 50 -9.65 -10.79 17.66
C ILE A 50 -8.34 -11.23 18.32
N MET A 51 -7.97 -12.50 18.14
CA MET A 51 -6.68 -13.05 18.53
C MET A 51 -6.22 -14.06 17.48
N PHE A 52 -4.91 -14.23 17.33
CA PHE A 52 -4.36 -15.26 16.47
C PHE A 52 -3.24 -16.03 17.16
N LYS A 53 -3.06 -17.26 16.69
CA LYS A 53 -1.91 -18.12 17.00
C LYS A 53 -1.28 -18.60 15.71
N SER A 54 0.04 -18.71 15.70
CA SER A 54 0.80 -19.31 14.62
C SER A 54 1.49 -20.59 15.08
N LYS A 55 1.84 -21.45 14.13
CA LYS A 55 2.67 -22.63 14.33
C LYS A 55 3.47 -22.88 13.07
N ASN A 56 4.78 -23.03 13.22
CA ASN A 56 5.66 -23.48 12.15
C ASN A 56 6.06 -24.93 12.40
N VAL A 57 6.17 -25.72 11.34
CA VAL A 57 6.61 -27.11 11.38
C VAL A 57 7.60 -27.31 10.26
N ASP A 58 8.80 -27.80 10.58
CA ASP A 58 9.79 -28.16 9.57
C ASP A 58 9.31 -29.35 8.75
N MET A 59 9.55 -29.28 7.45
CA MET A 59 9.19 -30.30 6.48
C MET A 59 10.42 -31.17 6.17
N SER A 60 10.19 -32.42 5.77
CA SER A 60 11.25 -33.39 5.47
C SER A 60 12.17 -32.99 4.32
N ASP A 61 11.73 -32.05 3.48
CA ASP A 61 12.48 -31.50 2.34
C ASP A 61 13.19 -30.18 2.69
N GLY A 62 13.28 -29.84 3.98
CA GLY A 62 13.92 -28.61 4.45
C GLY A 62 13.03 -27.37 4.36
N GLY A 63 11.76 -27.49 3.93
CA GLY A 63 10.80 -26.40 3.93
C GLY A 63 10.17 -26.11 5.30
N ILE A 64 9.44 -25.00 5.40
CA ILE A 64 8.61 -24.67 6.57
C ILE A 64 7.13 -24.72 6.21
N LYS A 65 6.32 -25.37 7.03
CA LYS A 65 4.86 -25.33 6.98
C LYS A 65 4.32 -24.41 8.07
N GLY A 66 4.02 -23.16 7.71
CA GLY A 66 3.40 -22.19 8.59
C GLY A 66 1.87 -22.34 8.63
N THR A 67 1.31 -22.31 9.84
CA THR A 67 -0.13 -22.32 10.09
C THR A 67 -0.52 -21.12 10.94
N VAL A 68 -1.58 -20.42 10.56
CA VAL A 68 -2.21 -19.37 11.37
C VAL A 68 -3.64 -19.79 11.71
N THR A 69 -4.04 -19.54 12.95
CA THR A 69 -5.40 -19.80 13.43
C THR A 69 -5.96 -18.52 14.05
N LEU A 70 -7.11 -18.08 13.55
CA LEU A 70 -7.81 -16.89 14.03
C LEU A 70 -8.95 -17.27 14.98
N TYR A 71 -9.05 -16.49 16.05
CA TYR A 71 -10.09 -16.58 17.05
C TYR A 71 -10.86 -15.25 17.10
N ILE A 72 -12.19 -15.33 17.10
CA ILE A 72 -13.08 -14.18 17.29
C ILE A 72 -13.93 -14.46 18.52
N ASN A 73 -13.92 -13.56 19.50
CA ASN A 73 -14.62 -13.73 20.77
C ASN A 73 -14.30 -15.08 21.45
N GLY A 74 -13.02 -15.47 21.42
CA GLY A 74 -12.50 -16.72 22.00
C GLY A 74 -12.80 -17.99 21.19
N LYS A 75 -13.62 -17.92 20.13
CA LYS A 75 -13.96 -19.08 19.29
C LYS A 75 -13.03 -19.16 18.09
N LYS A 76 -12.52 -20.36 17.79
CA LYS A 76 -11.75 -20.62 16.56
C LYS A 76 -12.66 -20.40 15.35
N MET A 77 -12.31 -19.45 14.49
CA MET A 77 -13.14 -19.06 13.35
C MET A 77 -12.53 -19.42 12.00
N TYR A 78 -11.21 -19.45 11.91
CA TYR A 78 -10.51 -19.67 10.66
C TYR A 78 -9.12 -20.25 10.93
N SER A 79 -8.63 -21.06 9.99
CA SER A 79 -7.26 -21.55 10.01
C SER A 79 -6.76 -21.67 8.58
N TYR A 80 -5.52 -21.26 8.36
CA TYR A 80 -4.85 -21.37 7.08
C TYR A 80 -3.44 -21.92 7.28
N THR A 81 -3.06 -22.85 6.41
CA THR A 81 -1.74 -23.47 6.38
C THR A 81 -1.14 -23.22 5.01
N GLY A 82 0.03 -22.57 4.99
CA GLY A 82 0.88 -22.46 3.81
C GLY A 82 1.99 -23.52 3.84
N LYS A 83 2.52 -23.84 2.66
CA LYS A 83 3.74 -24.67 2.51
C LYS A 83 4.89 -23.76 2.07
N TYR A 84 6.11 -24.05 2.50
CA TYR A 84 7.32 -23.25 2.27
C TYR A 84 7.17 -21.78 2.66
N CYS A 85 6.42 -21.49 3.72
CA CYS A 85 6.23 -20.14 4.22
C CYS A 85 5.88 -20.13 5.70
N TRP A 86 6.13 -19.00 6.37
CA TRP A 86 5.75 -18.72 7.75
C TRP A 86 4.81 -17.51 7.82
N LEU A 87 4.22 -17.27 8.99
CA LEU A 87 3.41 -16.09 9.20
C LEU A 87 4.29 -14.84 9.20
N GLY A 88 4.02 -13.92 8.28
CA GLY A 88 4.65 -12.60 8.25
C GLY A 88 3.89 -11.58 9.08
N ARG A 89 2.59 -11.42 8.81
CA ARG A 89 1.76 -10.38 9.44
C ARG A 89 0.30 -10.78 9.53
N VAL A 90 -0.35 -10.41 10.62
CA VAL A 90 -1.82 -10.35 10.73
C VAL A 90 -2.22 -8.91 11.04
N PHE A 91 -3.24 -8.39 10.35
CA PHE A 91 -3.68 -7.02 10.55
C PHE A 91 -5.18 -6.85 10.32
N CYS A 92 -5.73 -5.74 10.80
CA CYS A 92 -7.06 -5.26 10.45
C CYS A 92 -6.96 -3.96 9.66
N ALA A 93 -7.75 -3.83 8.60
CA ALA A 93 -7.85 -2.62 7.80
C ALA A 93 -9.29 -2.40 7.37
N ASP A 94 -9.65 -1.14 7.08
CA ASP A 94 -10.89 -0.80 6.38
C ASP A 94 -10.47 -0.35 4.98
N PHE A 95 -10.52 -1.27 4.01
CA PHE A 95 -10.15 -0.93 2.63
C PHE A 95 -11.27 -0.19 1.90
N ASN A 96 -12.51 -0.27 2.38
CA ASN A 96 -13.67 0.36 1.76
C ASN A 96 -14.72 0.75 2.80
N LYS A 97 -14.67 2.01 3.25
CA LYS A 97 -15.57 2.55 4.27
C LYS A 97 -17.05 2.54 3.89
N LYS A 98 -17.37 2.24 2.64
CA LYS A 98 -18.73 2.17 2.11
C LYS A 98 -19.36 0.79 2.22
N ASP A 99 -18.58 -0.27 2.44
CA ASP A 99 -19.10 -1.65 2.43
C ASP A 99 -19.29 -2.28 3.81
N ARG A 100 -19.31 -1.46 4.87
CA ARG A 100 -19.53 -1.82 6.28
C ARG A 100 -18.55 -2.84 6.89
N TYR A 101 -17.60 -3.37 6.13
CA TYR A 101 -16.68 -4.38 6.64
C TYR A 101 -15.31 -3.79 6.94
N LYS A 102 -14.66 -4.35 7.95
CA LYS A 102 -13.21 -4.23 8.12
C LYS A 102 -12.59 -5.60 7.87
N GLU A 103 -11.60 -5.63 6.99
CA GLU A 103 -10.91 -6.83 6.62
C GLU A 103 -9.88 -7.25 7.68
N ILE A 104 -9.84 -8.55 7.97
CA ILE A 104 -8.67 -9.17 8.59
C ILE A 104 -7.74 -9.64 7.46
N GLY A 105 -6.53 -9.11 7.43
CA GLY A 105 -5.47 -9.51 6.52
C GLY A 105 -4.50 -10.49 7.16
N ILE A 106 -4.06 -11.46 6.37
CA ILE A 106 -2.99 -12.42 6.72
C ILE A 106 -1.97 -12.39 5.59
N GLU A 107 -0.70 -12.17 5.92
CA GLU A 107 0.43 -12.24 5.00
C GLU A 107 1.37 -13.36 5.46
N MET A 108 1.70 -14.27 4.55
CA MET A 108 2.66 -15.33 4.76
C MET A 108 3.87 -15.12 3.87
N TYR A 109 5.06 -15.29 4.44
CA TYR A 109 6.33 -14.98 3.80
C TYR A 109 7.20 -16.22 3.63
N THR A 110 8.04 -16.18 2.59
CA THR A 110 9.21 -17.05 2.42
C THR A 110 10.47 -16.28 2.81
N ASP A 111 11.63 -16.90 2.55
CA ASP A 111 12.95 -16.27 2.67
C ASP A 111 13.02 -14.88 2.06
N SER A 112 13.83 -14.04 2.70
CA SER A 112 14.00 -12.63 2.37
C SER A 112 12.69 -11.83 2.44
N ASP A 113 11.77 -12.19 3.34
CA ASP A 113 10.47 -11.54 3.54
C ASP A 113 9.62 -11.42 2.27
N CYS A 114 9.78 -12.37 1.34
CA CYS A 114 9.01 -12.36 0.10
C CYS A 114 7.59 -12.86 0.36
N LEU A 115 6.59 -12.19 -0.22
CA LEU A 115 5.20 -12.59 -0.06
C LEU A 115 4.93 -13.89 -0.79
N GLU A 116 4.51 -14.91 -0.06
CA GLU A 116 4.09 -16.21 -0.60
C GLU A 116 2.58 -16.27 -0.76
N ASN A 117 1.83 -15.90 0.29
CA ASN A 117 0.37 -15.88 0.26
C ASN A 117 -0.18 -14.68 1.04
N MET A 118 -1.28 -14.11 0.55
CA MET A 118 -2.08 -13.16 1.32
C MET A 118 -3.56 -13.53 1.25
N LYS A 119 -4.24 -13.40 2.39
CA LYS A 119 -5.69 -13.58 2.52
C LYS A 119 -6.29 -12.31 3.12
N LEU A 120 -7.39 -11.85 2.55
CA LEU A 120 -8.26 -10.82 3.14
C LEU A 120 -9.61 -11.46 3.48
N LEU A 121 -10.05 -11.29 4.71
CA LEU A 121 -11.23 -11.96 5.27
C LEU A 121 -12.26 -10.93 5.76
N HIS A 122 -13.54 -11.18 5.49
CA HIS A 122 -14.66 -10.47 6.13
C HIS A 122 -15.22 -11.30 7.27
N TYR A 123 -15.61 -10.62 8.36
CA TYR A 123 -16.51 -11.20 9.35
C TYR A 123 -17.95 -10.94 8.89
N GLN A 124 -18.67 -12.00 8.54
CA GLN A 124 -20.05 -11.90 8.07
C GLN A 124 -20.84 -13.09 8.59
N ASN A 125 -22.02 -12.82 9.17
CA ASN A 125 -22.92 -13.84 9.71
C ASN A 125 -22.21 -14.76 10.71
N LYS A 126 -21.42 -14.17 11.60
CA LYS A 126 -20.61 -14.87 12.61
C LYS A 126 -19.65 -15.90 12.02
N LYS A 127 -19.13 -15.67 10.80
CA LYS A 127 -18.12 -16.52 10.14
C LYS A 127 -17.09 -15.62 9.45
N LEU A 128 -15.86 -16.11 9.32
CA LEU A 128 -14.85 -15.46 8.48
C LEU A 128 -14.94 -16.01 7.05
N LYS A 129 -15.09 -15.12 6.07
CA LYS A 129 -15.12 -15.45 4.65
C LYS A 129 -13.98 -14.79 3.91
N THR A 130 -13.25 -15.55 3.10
CA THR A 130 -12.20 -15.00 2.24
C THR A 130 -12.81 -14.18 1.11
N VAL A 131 -12.44 -12.90 1.04
CA VAL A 131 -12.88 -11.97 -0.03
C VAL A 131 -11.78 -11.69 -1.04
N ALA A 132 -10.52 -11.85 -0.65
CA ALA A 132 -9.40 -11.88 -1.56
C ALA A 132 -8.35 -12.90 -1.13
N SER A 133 -7.78 -13.59 -2.10
CA SER A 133 -6.62 -14.45 -1.92
C SER A 133 -5.64 -14.21 -3.05
N VAL A 134 -4.36 -14.02 -2.72
CA VAL A 134 -3.27 -13.98 -3.69
C VAL A 134 -2.15 -14.94 -3.29
N LYS A 135 -1.48 -15.47 -4.30
CA LYS A 135 -0.28 -16.31 -4.17
C LYS A 135 0.87 -15.68 -4.97
N ALA A 136 2.10 -15.85 -4.52
CA ALA A 136 3.29 -15.48 -5.27
C ALA A 136 3.23 -15.96 -6.73
N GLY A 137 3.75 -15.13 -7.64
CA GLY A 137 3.73 -15.36 -9.09
C GLY A 137 2.39 -15.04 -9.77
N THR A 138 1.32 -14.79 -9.02
CA THR A 138 -0.01 -14.48 -9.59
C THR A 138 -0.32 -12.99 -9.53
N HIS A 139 -1.02 -12.48 -10.55
CA HIS A 139 -1.55 -11.11 -10.59
C HIS A 139 -0.55 -9.98 -10.32
N GLY A 140 0.75 -10.23 -10.56
CA GLY A 140 1.81 -9.26 -10.31
C GLY A 140 2.30 -9.19 -8.86
N PHE A 141 1.98 -10.18 -8.03
CA PHE A 141 2.55 -10.36 -6.69
C PHE A 141 3.78 -11.26 -6.77
N ALA A 142 4.96 -10.69 -6.56
CA ALA A 142 6.22 -11.42 -6.49
C ALA A 142 7.24 -10.62 -5.66
N GLY A 143 8.10 -11.33 -4.94
CA GLY A 143 9.12 -10.73 -4.09
C GLY A 143 8.54 -10.09 -2.83
N ARG A 144 9.28 -9.13 -2.26
CA ARG A 144 8.89 -8.41 -1.04
C ARG A 144 7.72 -7.47 -1.31
N MET A 145 6.53 -7.88 -0.88
CA MET A 145 5.31 -7.10 -1.01
C MET A 145 4.48 -7.19 0.28
N THR A 146 3.91 -6.08 0.71
CA THR A 146 3.03 -6.02 1.90
C THR A 146 1.96 -4.96 1.72
N VAL A 147 0.82 -5.12 2.37
CA VAL A 147 -0.19 -4.06 2.47
C VAL A 147 0.40 -2.86 3.19
N ALA A 148 0.34 -1.69 2.53
CA ALA A 148 0.84 -0.44 3.10
C ALA A 148 0.03 -0.02 4.33
N ASP A 149 0.69 0.51 5.36
CA ASP A 149 -0.01 0.91 6.60
C ASP A 149 -1.01 2.06 6.43
N ASN A 150 -0.85 2.85 5.37
CA ASN A 150 -1.67 4.01 5.06
C ASN A 150 -2.74 3.68 4.01
N GLN A 151 -3.86 3.12 4.44
CA GLN A 151 -5.02 2.88 3.59
C GLN A 151 -5.97 4.08 3.62
N LYS A 152 -6.72 4.28 2.54
CA LYS A 152 -7.68 5.39 2.45
C LYS A 152 -9.11 4.97 2.75
N GLY A 153 -9.44 3.69 2.63
CA GLY A 153 -10.83 3.24 2.74
C GLY A 153 -11.68 3.63 1.51
N ASP A 154 -11.05 3.84 0.34
CA ASP A 154 -11.71 4.25 -0.91
C ASP A 154 -11.94 3.08 -1.89
N GLY A 155 -11.83 1.83 -1.40
CA GLY A 155 -11.91 0.62 -2.20
C GLY A 155 -10.61 0.23 -2.91
N ILE A 156 -9.52 0.99 -2.69
CA ILE A 156 -8.18 0.65 -3.18
C ILE A 156 -7.35 0.06 -2.06
N VAL A 157 -6.80 -1.13 -2.31
CA VAL A 157 -5.76 -1.74 -1.49
C VAL A 157 -4.41 -1.24 -1.96
N LEU A 158 -3.72 -0.46 -1.11
CA LEU A 158 -2.36 -0.01 -1.38
C LEU A 158 -1.38 -1.10 -0.96
N ILE A 159 -0.58 -1.58 -1.90
CA ILE A 159 0.48 -2.58 -1.68
C ILE A 159 1.83 -1.90 -1.87
N GLN A 160 2.71 -1.99 -0.88
CA GLN A 160 4.11 -1.62 -1.01
C GLN A 160 4.87 -2.78 -1.63
N ALA A 161 5.65 -2.48 -2.68
CA ALA A 161 6.48 -3.47 -3.38
C ALA A 161 7.93 -3.00 -3.42
N ASP A 162 8.85 -3.89 -3.09
CA ASP A 162 10.28 -3.62 -3.15
C ASP A 162 10.82 -3.83 -4.56
N THR A 163 11.39 -2.76 -5.11
CA THR A 163 12.18 -2.75 -6.35
C THR A 163 11.52 -3.55 -7.47
N PRO A 164 10.20 -3.39 -7.72
CA PRO A 164 9.52 -4.22 -8.73
C PRO A 164 9.97 -3.88 -10.15
N PHE A 165 10.72 -2.79 -10.34
CA PHE A 165 11.46 -2.49 -11.57
C PHE A 165 12.94 -2.33 -11.24
N PHE A 166 13.72 -3.35 -11.53
CA PHE A 166 15.12 -3.38 -11.13
C PHE A 166 15.98 -2.44 -11.99
N GLN A 167 16.78 -1.59 -11.33
CA GLN A 167 17.79 -0.75 -11.96
C GLN A 167 18.97 -0.58 -11.01
N ASN A 168 20.13 -1.10 -11.40
CA ASN A 168 21.37 -1.09 -10.60
C ASN A 168 21.70 0.28 -10.02
N SER A 169 21.43 1.34 -10.79
CA SER A 169 21.74 2.71 -10.40
C SER A 169 20.85 3.30 -9.31
N LEU A 170 19.67 2.73 -9.05
CA LEU A 170 18.73 3.21 -8.03
C LEU A 170 18.81 2.38 -6.74
N GLY A 171 19.37 1.17 -6.80
CA GLY A 171 19.39 0.24 -5.67
C GLY A 171 17.99 -0.14 -5.20
N CYS A 172 17.85 -0.50 -3.91
CA CYS A 172 16.57 -0.87 -3.31
C CYS A 172 15.65 0.34 -3.14
N TYR A 173 14.44 0.24 -3.69
CA TYR A 173 13.36 1.21 -3.52
C TYR A 173 11.96 0.59 -3.38
N PHE A 174 11.13 1.00 -2.42
CA PHE A 174 9.72 0.66 -2.32
C PHE A 174 8.83 1.67 -3.07
N ILE A 175 7.82 1.14 -3.76
CA ILE A 175 6.75 1.93 -4.39
C ILE A 175 5.38 1.45 -3.94
N ASP A 176 4.42 2.35 -4.01
CA ASP A 176 3.02 2.05 -3.73
C ASP A 176 2.28 1.66 -5.03
N MET A 177 1.77 0.44 -5.04
CA MET A 177 0.97 -0.15 -6.10
C MET A 177 -0.49 -0.25 -5.65
N LYS A 178 -1.42 0.03 -6.57
CA LYS A 178 -2.85 0.05 -6.30
C LYS A 178 -3.50 -1.25 -6.78
N TYR A 179 -4.31 -1.86 -5.93
CA TYR A 179 -5.10 -3.03 -6.22
C TYR A 179 -6.56 -2.82 -5.80
N GLN A 180 -7.45 -3.63 -6.34
CA GLN A 180 -8.86 -3.70 -5.97
C GLN A 180 -9.25 -5.14 -5.67
N ILE A 181 -10.06 -5.34 -4.63
CA ILE A 181 -10.69 -6.64 -4.37
C ILE A 181 -11.75 -6.88 -5.46
N LYS A 182 -11.57 -7.92 -6.26
CA LYS A 182 -12.53 -8.34 -7.30
C LYS A 182 -12.54 -9.85 -7.44
N SER A 183 -13.73 -10.44 -7.45
CA SER A 183 -13.94 -11.86 -7.73
C SER A 183 -13.01 -12.81 -6.93
N GLY A 184 -12.83 -12.55 -5.63
CA GLY A 184 -12.03 -13.41 -4.77
C GLY A 184 -10.51 -13.19 -4.83
N THR A 185 -10.02 -12.16 -5.54
CA THR A 185 -8.58 -11.85 -5.68
C THR A 185 -8.31 -10.34 -5.63
N LEU A 186 -7.04 -9.95 -5.67
CA LEU A 186 -6.59 -8.57 -5.83
C LEU A 186 -6.17 -8.31 -7.28
N VAL A 187 -6.90 -7.43 -7.97
CA VAL A 187 -6.62 -7.04 -9.34
C VAL A 187 -5.86 -5.72 -9.36
N LYS A 188 -4.70 -5.70 -10.01
CA LYS A 188 -3.86 -4.51 -10.14
C LYS A 188 -4.60 -3.41 -10.91
N VAL A 189 -4.63 -2.22 -10.33
CA VAL A 189 -5.16 -1.02 -10.97
C VAL A 189 -4.08 -0.39 -11.84
N LYS A 190 -4.43 -0.05 -13.08
CA LYS A 190 -3.50 0.59 -14.02
C LYS A 190 -3.03 1.93 -13.45
N GLN A 191 -1.71 2.08 -13.29
CA GLN A 191 -1.07 3.33 -12.88
C GLN A 191 -0.10 3.81 -13.96
N ASN A 192 -0.16 5.10 -14.28
CA ASN A 192 0.83 5.72 -15.16
C ASN A 192 2.17 5.95 -14.45
N THR A 193 2.17 6.16 -13.14
CA THR A 193 3.37 6.31 -12.30
C THR A 193 3.09 5.69 -10.95
N TYR A 194 4.13 5.17 -10.31
CA TYR A 194 4.07 4.62 -8.98
C TYR A 194 4.75 5.59 -8.00
N PRO A 195 4.06 6.10 -6.97
CA PRO A 195 4.71 6.87 -5.93
C PRO A 195 5.71 6.00 -5.16
N ALA A 196 6.84 6.57 -4.76
CA ALA A 196 7.66 5.95 -3.72
C ALA A 196 6.85 5.83 -2.42
N SER A 197 7.09 4.79 -1.63
CA SER A 197 6.46 4.65 -0.32
C SER A 197 6.84 5.84 0.58
N ASN A 198 6.06 6.12 1.62
CA ASN A 198 6.31 7.29 2.47
C ASN A 198 7.71 7.27 3.11
N VAL A 199 8.16 6.10 3.58
CA VAL A 199 9.51 5.93 4.14
C VAL A 199 10.57 6.28 3.09
N TRP A 200 10.38 5.87 1.83
CA TRP A 200 11.35 6.15 0.77
C TRP A 200 11.26 7.52 0.14
N LYS A 201 10.12 8.21 0.25
CA LYS A 201 10.03 9.64 -0.08
C LYS A 201 10.94 10.48 0.81
N SER A 202 11.30 10.02 2.01
CA SER A 202 12.29 10.66 2.88
C SER A 202 13.73 10.21 2.63
N SER A 203 13.96 9.13 1.87
CA SER A 203 15.31 8.63 1.60
C SER A 203 16.06 9.52 0.61
N LYS A 204 17.34 9.76 0.93
CA LYS A 204 18.23 10.63 0.17
C LYS A 204 19.03 9.84 -0.84
N TYR A 205 19.07 10.34 -2.06
CA TYR A 205 19.94 9.90 -3.13
C TYR A 205 20.95 11.00 -3.45
N THR A 206 22.22 10.65 -3.49
CA THR A 206 23.32 11.57 -3.81
C THR A 206 23.70 11.40 -5.28
N LEU A 207 23.71 12.52 -6.01
CA LEU A 207 24.05 12.51 -7.43
C LEU A 207 25.55 12.27 -7.63
N THR A 208 25.90 11.31 -8.50
CA THR A 208 27.31 10.99 -8.81
C THR A 208 27.94 11.91 -9.85
N LYS A 209 27.10 12.65 -10.57
CA LYS A 209 27.51 13.62 -11.59
C LYS A 209 26.48 14.73 -11.71
N LYS A 210 26.82 15.77 -12.48
CA LYS A 210 25.87 16.82 -12.88
C LYS A 210 24.75 16.21 -13.70
N ILE A 211 23.49 16.47 -13.33
CA ILE A 211 22.31 15.94 -14.00
C ILE A 211 21.31 17.06 -14.27
N THR A 212 20.76 17.08 -15.49
CA THR A 212 19.66 17.96 -15.88
C THR A 212 18.35 17.18 -15.85
N PHE A 213 17.44 17.62 -15.00
CA PHE A 213 16.09 17.08 -14.88
C PHE A 213 15.14 17.82 -15.82
N LYS A 214 14.09 17.11 -16.27
CA LYS A 214 13.07 17.60 -17.21
C LYS A 214 11.74 17.82 -16.49
N LYS A 215 10.90 18.71 -17.03
CA LYS A 215 9.56 18.99 -16.45
C LYS A 215 8.63 17.78 -16.55
N THR A 216 8.75 16.99 -17.62
CA THR A 216 7.97 15.77 -17.86
C THR A 216 8.90 14.61 -18.21
N ARG A 217 8.40 13.37 -18.17
CA ARG A 217 9.19 12.15 -18.44
C ARG A 217 9.81 12.14 -19.84
N THR A 218 9.02 12.50 -20.85
CA THR A 218 9.39 12.43 -22.27
C THR A 218 9.70 13.80 -22.88
N GLY A 219 9.55 14.88 -22.11
CA GLY A 219 9.74 16.24 -22.59
C GLY A 219 11.21 16.65 -22.69
N LYS A 220 11.50 17.57 -23.61
CA LYS A 220 12.83 18.17 -23.77
C LYS A 220 13.07 19.36 -22.83
N VAL A 221 11.99 19.94 -22.29
CA VAL A 221 12.02 21.15 -21.43
C VAL A 221 12.73 20.86 -20.11
N LYS A 222 13.80 21.63 -19.84
CA LYS A 222 14.57 21.61 -18.58
C LYS A 222 13.68 22.07 -17.41
N ALA A 223 13.71 21.33 -16.32
CA ALA A 223 13.19 21.76 -15.03
C ALA A 223 14.30 22.46 -14.23
N PHE A 224 15.43 21.77 -14.01
CA PHE A 224 16.60 22.29 -13.31
C PHE A 224 17.82 21.41 -13.59
N THR A 225 19.00 21.89 -13.20
CA THR A 225 20.25 21.15 -13.26
C THR A 225 20.89 21.16 -11.88
N LEU A 226 21.34 20.00 -11.42
CA LEU A 226 22.00 19.84 -10.12
C LEU A 226 23.44 19.38 -10.33
N LYS A 227 24.34 19.82 -9.46
CA LYS A 227 25.76 19.44 -9.46
C LYS A 227 25.94 18.05 -8.82
N LYS A 228 27.08 17.40 -9.09
CA LYS A 228 27.55 16.21 -8.36
C LYS A 228 27.51 16.47 -6.84
N GLY A 229 27.18 15.46 -6.04
CA GLY A 229 27.09 15.54 -4.57
C GLY A 229 25.77 16.12 -4.05
N THR A 230 24.91 16.66 -4.91
CA THR A 230 23.59 17.16 -4.47
C THR A 230 22.70 16.00 -4.02
N LYS A 231 21.95 16.19 -2.93
CA LYS A 231 20.96 15.22 -2.44
C LYS A 231 19.58 15.49 -3.03
N VAL A 232 18.91 14.44 -3.46
CA VAL A 232 17.53 14.44 -3.95
C VAL A 232 16.73 13.30 -3.31
N TYR A 233 15.40 13.37 -3.40
CA TYR A 233 14.50 12.39 -2.81
C TYR A 233 13.68 11.71 -3.90
N LEU A 234 13.59 10.38 -3.88
CA LEU A 234 12.75 9.66 -4.85
C LEU A 234 11.28 9.97 -4.58
N ASN A 235 10.54 10.42 -5.60
CA ASN A 235 9.13 10.75 -5.46
C ASN A 235 8.23 9.77 -6.20
N ARG A 236 8.56 9.48 -7.47
CA ARG A 236 7.78 8.58 -8.33
C ARG A 236 8.68 7.82 -9.27
N VAL A 237 8.17 6.67 -9.69
CA VAL A 237 8.78 5.78 -10.67
C VAL A 237 7.81 5.56 -11.82
N PHE A 238 8.35 5.42 -13.01
CA PHE A 238 7.66 4.91 -14.18
C PHE A 238 8.56 3.90 -14.86
N CYS A 239 8.00 2.74 -15.22
CA CYS A 239 8.66 1.76 -16.05
C CYS A 239 7.75 1.47 -17.25
N LYS A 240 8.32 1.45 -18.46
CA LYS A 240 7.61 0.95 -19.64
C LYS A 240 7.45 -0.58 -19.52
N LYS A 241 6.44 -1.13 -20.21
CA LYS A 241 6.15 -2.57 -20.20
C LYS A 241 7.29 -3.44 -20.74
N ASP A 242 8.21 -2.87 -21.52
CA ASP A 242 9.40 -3.52 -22.04
C ASP A 242 10.53 -3.68 -21.00
N GLY A 243 10.38 -3.17 -19.77
CA GLY A 243 11.34 -3.35 -18.68
C GLY A 243 12.62 -2.49 -18.81
N ASP A 244 13.01 -2.13 -20.02
CA ASP A 244 14.30 -1.47 -20.31
C ASP A 244 14.30 0.04 -20.04
N THR A 245 13.12 0.66 -20.05
CA THR A 245 13.01 2.11 -19.91
C THR A 245 12.33 2.50 -18.59
N MET A 246 13.18 2.88 -17.63
CA MET A 246 12.77 3.44 -16.35
C MET A 246 13.01 4.96 -16.28
N TYR A 247 12.02 5.68 -15.77
CA TYR A 247 12.10 7.08 -15.41
C TYR A 247 11.79 7.27 -13.93
N ILE A 248 12.50 8.19 -13.29
CA ILE A 248 12.20 8.61 -11.93
C ILE A 248 11.88 10.09 -11.89
N GLN A 249 10.98 10.44 -10.98
CA GLN A 249 10.79 11.81 -10.53
C GLN A 249 11.47 11.94 -9.19
N VAL A 250 12.29 12.97 -9.03
CA VAL A 250 12.88 13.34 -7.75
C VAL A 250 12.33 14.66 -7.24
N LYS A 251 12.40 14.85 -5.94
CA LYS A 251 12.13 16.11 -5.23
C LYS A 251 13.46 16.66 -4.70
N THR A 252 13.69 17.97 -4.83
CA THR A 252 14.82 18.64 -4.16
C THR A 252 14.45 19.06 -2.73
N LYS A 253 15.44 19.42 -1.90
CA LYS A 253 15.19 19.98 -0.56
C LYS A 253 14.30 21.23 -0.61
N ALA A 254 14.44 22.05 -1.65
CA ALA A 254 13.61 23.23 -1.91
C ALA A 254 12.23 22.91 -2.52
N GLY A 255 11.82 21.64 -2.58
CA GLY A 255 10.50 21.23 -3.05
C GLY A 255 10.31 21.18 -4.57
N LYS A 256 11.36 21.36 -5.37
CA LYS A 256 11.26 21.31 -6.84
C LYS A 256 11.20 19.86 -7.32
N TYR A 257 10.38 19.60 -8.34
CA TYR A 257 10.21 18.27 -8.93
C TYR A 257 10.79 18.21 -10.34
N GLY A 258 11.46 17.10 -10.67
CA GLY A 258 12.05 16.91 -11.98
C GLY A 258 12.15 15.43 -12.34
N TRP A 259 11.95 15.13 -13.62
CA TRP A 259 12.04 13.79 -14.18
C TRP A 259 13.39 13.52 -14.84
N MET A 260 13.81 12.26 -14.84
CA MET A 260 14.92 11.81 -15.67
C MET A 260 14.77 10.33 -16.04
N LYS A 261 15.38 9.94 -17.16
CA LYS A 261 15.58 8.54 -17.55
C LYS A 261 16.78 7.98 -16.80
N ILE A 262 16.65 6.79 -16.22
CA ILE A 262 17.67 6.22 -15.32
C ILE A 262 18.90 5.68 -16.06
N THR A 263 18.81 5.37 -17.36
CA THR A 263 19.88 4.73 -18.14
C THR A 263 21.24 5.43 -18.11
N ASN A 264 21.27 6.71 -17.73
CA ASN A 264 22.46 7.55 -17.82
C ASN A 264 22.97 8.05 -16.48
N ALA A 265 22.54 7.54 -15.32
CA ALA A 265 23.05 8.03 -14.04
C ALA A 265 23.28 6.89 -13.06
N LYS A 266 24.45 6.81 -12.44
CA LYS A 266 24.62 6.10 -11.17
C LYS A 266 24.09 7.04 -10.08
N PHE A 267 23.16 6.62 -9.25
CA PHE A 267 22.93 7.29 -7.97
C PHE A 267 23.66 6.48 -6.91
N TYR A 268 24.27 7.16 -5.94
CA TYR A 268 24.57 6.49 -4.68
C TYR A 268 23.44 6.84 -3.73
N LYS A 269 22.70 5.82 -3.29
CA LYS A 269 21.87 5.95 -2.11
C LYS A 269 22.84 6.12 -0.94
N GLU A 270 22.78 7.24 -0.22
CA GLU A 270 23.44 7.30 1.08
C GLU A 270 22.74 6.27 1.96
N ALA A 271 23.53 5.37 2.54
CA ALA A 271 23.05 4.20 3.25
C ALA A 271 21.95 4.58 4.25
N TYR A 272 20.76 3.99 4.08
CA TYR A 272 20.09 3.46 5.25
C TYR A 272 20.71 2.08 5.45
N GLY A 273 21.58 1.99 6.46
CA GLY A 273 21.91 0.71 7.06
C GLY A 273 20.62 0.16 7.66
N TRP A 274 20.14 -0.93 7.07
CA TRP A 274 19.32 -1.97 7.66
C TRP A 274 19.79 -3.21 6.89
N GLY A 275 20.22 -4.29 7.55
CA GLY A 275 19.70 -4.86 8.78
C GLY A 275 19.46 -6.31 8.45
#